data_AF-A0A7V9BD00-F1
#
_entry.id   AF-A0A7V9BD00-F1
#
_cell.length_a   1.000
_cell.length_b   1.000
_cell.length_c   1.000
_cell.angle_alpha   90.00
_cell.angle_beta   90.00
_cell.angle_gamma   90.00
#
_symmetry.space_group_name_H-M   'P 1'
#
loop_
_entity.id
_entity.type
_entity.pdbx_description
1 polymer ?
#
loop_
_entity_poly.entity_id
_entity_poly.type
_entity_poly.pdbx_seq_one_letter_code
_entity_poly.pdbx_strand_id
1 'polypeptide(L)'
;MPEALLQAVTEAVPREDRDLDGQVFAGFDVDALRTSLGRASKAAGVPAFSPHDLRHRRASLWHLGGMPVAEACDKLGHSPQVHLGLYAHVVLDRSEVEHAAMLARDRQARPPVRPLKTAMALAGVF
;
A
#
# COMPACT_ATOMS: atom_id res chain seq x y z
N MET A 1 -10.84 -8.55 22.38
CA MET A 1 -10.05 -8.10 23.55
C MET A 1 -10.98 -8.09 24.74
N PRO A 2 -10.60 -8.63 25.91
CA PRO A 2 -11.43 -8.56 27.11
C PRO A 2 -11.61 -7.10 27.55
N GLU A 3 -12.84 -6.68 27.84
CA GLU A 3 -13.17 -5.29 28.18
C GLU A 3 -12.37 -4.78 29.39
N ALA A 4 -12.24 -5.61 30.42
CA ALA A 4 -11.47 -5.30 31.62
C ALA A 4 -9.99 -4.99 31.33
N LEU A 5 -9.40 -5.61 30.31
CA LEU A 5 -8.00 -5.35 29.92
C LEU A 5 -7.87 -3.99 29.22
N LEU A 6 -8.81 -3.65 28.33
CA LEU A 6 -8.82 -2.35 27.65
C LEU A 6 -9.03 -1.21 28.65
N GLN A 7 -9.89 -1.41 29.64
CA GLN A 7 -10.14 -0.47 30.72
C GLN A 7 -8.88 -0.24 31.57
N ALA A 8 -8.26 -1.31 32.08
CA ALA A 8 -7.04 -1.22 32.89
C ALA A 8 -5.88 -0.54 32.15
N VAL A 9 -5.72 -0.80 30.85
CA VAL A 9 -4.70 -0.13 30.00
C VAL A 9 -5.01 1.35 29.81
N THR A 10 -6.29 1.73 29.69
CA THR A 10 -6.70 3.13 29.51
C THR A 10 -6.58 3.94 30.82
N GLU A 11 -6.77 3.30 31.97
CA GLU A 11 -6.57 3.91 33.29
C GLU A 11 -5.08 4.05 33.66
N ALA A 12 -4.23 3.09 33.26
CA ALA A 12 -2.79 3.10 33.57
C ALA A 12 -1.97 4.08 32.71
N VAL A 13 -2.49 4.51 31.57
CA VAL A 13 -1.83 5.46 30.67
C VAL A 13 -2.82 6.60 30.37
N PRO A 14 -2.68 7.77 31.00
CA PRO A 14 -3.50 8.93 30.68
C PRO A 14 -3.41 9.21 29.18
N ARG A 15 -4.54 9.18 28.46
CA ARG A 15 -4.61 9.42 27.00
C ARG A 15 -4.60 10.92 26.66
N GLU A 16 -3.76 11.71 27.34
CA GLU A 16 -3.87 13.17 27.35
C GLU A 16 -2.80 13.92 26.55
N ASP A 17 -1.92 13.23 25.81
CA ASP A 17 -1.00 13.84 24.84
C ASP A 17 -1.54 13.85 23.40
N ARG A 18 -2.79 13.41 23.21
CA ARG A 18 -3.46 13.41 21.91
C ARG A 18 -3.91 14.81 21.59
N ASP A 19 -3.10 15.51 20.83
CA ASP A 19 -3.56 16.63 20.04
C ASP A 19 -4.57 16.10 19.00
N LEU A 20 -5.87 16.30 19.26
CA LEU A 20 -6.94 15.89 18.35
C LEU A 20 -6.92 16.66 17.03
N ASP A 21 -6.32 17.86 17.05
CA ASP A 21 -6.13 18.71 15.89
C ASP A 21 -4.76 18.45 15.21
N GLY A 22 -3.92 17.67 15.87
CA GLY A 22 -2.60 17.27 15.42
C GLY A 22 -2.66 16.24 14.28
N GLN A 23 -1.70 16.34 13.37
CA GLN A 23 -1.53 15.31 12.35
C GLN A 23 -1.06 14.01 12.99
N VAL A 24 -1.75 12.89 12.70
CA VAL A 24 -1.34 11.54 13.12
C VAL A 24 0.08 11.21 12.63
N PHE A 25 0.42 11.66 11.42
CA PHE A 25 1.76 11.57 10.85
C PHE A 25 2.27 12.98 10.56
N ALA A 26 2.92 13.60 11.55
CA ALA A 26 3.46 14.95 11.41
C ALA A 26 4.49 15.04 10.26
N GLY A 27 4.36 16.06 9.41
CA GLY A 27 5.27 16.28 8.27
C GLY A 27 5.11 15.25 7.14
N PHE A 28 4.00 14.53 7.12
CA PHE A 28 3.71 13.51 6.12
C PHE A 28 2.79 14.06 5.02
N ASP A 29 3.30 14.13 3.79
CA ASP A 29 2.51 14.46 2.60
C ASP A 29 2.38 13.26 1.64
N VAL A 30 1.52 13.43 0.63
CA VAL A 30 1.21 12.36 -0.34
C VAL A 30 2.42 11.98 -1.20
N ASP A 31 3.33 12.91 -1.47
CA ASP A 31 4.50 12.67 -2.32
C ASP A 31 5.62 11.99 -1.53
N ALA A 32 5.77 12.32 -0.24
CA ALA A 32 6.59 11.61 0.72
C ALA A 32 6.11 10.16 0.87
N LEU A 33 4.79 9.92 0.95
CA LEU A 33 4.21 8.58 0.96
C LEU A 33 4.57 7.79 -0.30
N ARG A 34 4.34 8.37 -1.48
CA ARG A 34 4.65 7.72 -2.77
C ARG A 34 6.14 7.38 -2.89
N THR A 35 7.01 8.31 -2.47
CA THR A 35 8.46 8.13 -2.49
C THR A 35 8.90 7.01 -1.55
N SER A 36 8.37 7.02 -0.31
CA SER A 36 8.64 5.99 0.68
C SER A 36 8.18 4.61 0.19
N LEU A 37 6.97 4.53 -0.39
CA LEU A 37 6.43 3.29 -0.92
C LEU A 37 7.26 2.74 -2.09
N GLY A 38 7.73 3.59 -3.00
CA GLY A 38 8.63 3.19 -4.07
C GLY A 38 9.97 2.63 -3.54
N ARG A 39 10.52 3.24 -2.48
CA ARG A 39 11.74 2.73 -1.81
C ARG A 39 11.48 1.38 -1.13
N ALA A 40 10.33 1.22 -0.47
CA ALA A 40 9.94 -0.03 0.16
C ALA A 40 9.75 -1.16 -0.86
N SER A 41 9.05 -0.91 -1.98
CA SER A 41 8.92 -1.86 -3.08
C SER A 41 10.29 -2.31 -3.61
N LYS A 42 11.20 -1.35 -3.83
CA LYS A 42 12.57 -1.64 -4.29
C LYS A 42 13.33 -2.49 -3.28
N ALA A 43 13.27 -2.16 -2.00
CA ALA A 43 13.94 -2.90 -0.94
C ALA A 43 13.39 -4.34 -0.81
N ALA A 44 12.09 -4.52 -1.03
CA ALA A 44 11.44 -5.83 -1.01
C ALA A 44 11.62 -6.62 -2.32
N GLY A 45 12.23 -6.05 -3.37
CA GLY A 45 12.42 -6.71 -4.65
C GLY A 45 11.13 -6.98 -5.43
N VAL A 46 10.07 -6.22 -5.15
CA VAL A 46 8.76 -6.35 -5.80
C VAL A 46 8.52 -5.20 -6.79
N PRO A 47 7.52 -5.31 -7.69
CA PRO A 47 7.11 -4.20 -8.53
C PRO A 47 6.76 -2.95 -7.72
N ALA A 48 6.87 -1.78 -8.34
CA ALA A 48 6.46 -0.54 -7.71
C ALA A 48 4.94 -0.55 -7.54
N PHE A 49 4.47 -0.38 -6.30
CA PHE A 49 3.05 -0.29 -5.99
C PHE A 49 2.70 1.15 -5.60
N SER A 50 1.53 1.62 -6.04
CA SER A 50 0.93 2.87 -5.60
C SER A 50 -0.01 2.64 -4.41
N PRO A 51 -0.40 3.69 -3.67
CA PRO A 51 -1.45 3.57 -2.65
C PRO A 51 -2.77 3.02 -3.21
N HIS A 52 -3.09 3.32 -4.48
CA HIS A 52 -4.26 2.79 -5.14
C HIS A 52 -4.17 1.27 -5.35
N ASP A 53 -3.00 0.76 -5.76
CA ASP A 53 -2.78 -0.68 -5.94
C ASP A 53 -2.91 -1.44 -4.61
N LEU A 54 -2.39 -0.87 -3.52
CA LEU A 54 -2.52 -1.45 -2.18
C LEU A 54 -3.98 -1.47 -1.72
N ARG A 55 -4.72 -0.38 -1.96
CA ARG A 55 -6.16 -0.30 -1.68
C ARG A 55 -6.92 -1.36 -2.49
N HIS A 56 -6.54 -1.55 -3.75
CA HIS A 56 -7.13 -2.57 -4.61
C HIS A 56 -6.87 -3.97 -4.05
N ARG A 57 -5.61 -4.30 -3.75
CA ARG A 57 -5.22 -5.60 -3.19
C ARG A 57 -5.93 -5.90 -1.87
N ARG A 58 -6.10 -4.91 -0.99
CA ARG A 58 -6.83 -5.08 0.27
C ARG A 58 -8.28 -5.51 0.04
N ALA A 59 -8.98 -4.83 -0.86
CA ALA A 59 -10.36 -5.18 -1.21
C ALA A 59 -10.45 -6.61 -1.79
N SER A 60 -9.52 -6.96 -2.68
CA SER A 60 -9.45 -8.31 -3.25
C SER A 60 -9.30 -9.39 -2.16
N LEU A 61 -8.38 -9.19 -1.22
CA LEU A 61 -8.13 -10.13 -0.12
C LEU A 61 -9.35 -10.30 0.79
N TRP A 62 -10.11 -9.24 1.03
CA TRP A 62 -11.35 -9.33 1.80
C TRP A 62 -12.39 -10.23 1.13
N HIS A 63 -12.58 -10.15 -0.19
CA HIS A 63 -13.54 -11.01 -0.89
C HIS A 63 -13.09 -12.45 -1.06
N LEU A 64 -11.77 -12.67 -1.21
CA LEU A 64 -11.19 -14.00 -1.12
C LEU A 64 -11.45 -14.61 0.27
N GLY A 65 -11.34 -13.80 1.33
CA GLY A 65 -11.70 -14.17 2.70
C GLY A 65 -13.20 -14.20 3.01
N GLY A 66 -14.08 -13.98 2.02
CA GLY A 66 -15.54 -14.06 2.19
C GLY A 66 -16.22 -12.81 2.77
N MET A 67 -15.52 -11.68 2.89
CA MET A 67 -16.12 -10.43 3.35
C MET A 67 -17.24 -9.96 2.40
N PRO A 68 -18.43 -9.61 2.92
CA PRO A 68 -19.50 -9.03 2.12
C PRO A 68 -19.12 -7.67 1.51
N VAL A 69 -19.63 -7.38 0.31
CA VAL A 69 -19.41 -6.12 -0.41
C VAL A 69 -19.80 -4.90 0.44
N ALA A 70 -20.94 -4.94 1.12
CA ALA A 70 -21.41 -3.83 1.94
C ALA A 70 -20.41 -3.48 3.07
N GLU A 71 -19.85 -4.49 3.73
CA GLU A 71 -18.86 -4.28 4.79
C GLU A 71 -17.54 -3.73 4.22
N ALA A 72 -17.09 -4.25 3.08
CA ALA A 72 -15.89 -3.74 2.41
C ALA A 72 -16.08 -2.28 1.95
N CYS A 73 -17.27 -1.90 1.50
CA CYS A 73 -17.61 -0.53 1.10
C CYS A 73 -17.57 0.44 2.27
N ASP A 74 -18.14 0.05 3.42
CA ASP A 74 -18.10 0.82 4.65
C ASP A 74 -16.65 1.12 5.08
N LYS A 75 -15.80 0.09 5.09
CA LYS A 75 -14.36 0.24 5.42
C LYS A 75 -13.59 1.11 4.43
N LEU A 76 -13.98 1.11 3.15
CA LEU A 76 -13.30 1.86 2.09
C LEU A 76 -13.85 3.28 1.93
N GLY A 77 -15.07 3.56 2.40
CA GLY A 77 -15.71 4.86 2.28
C GLY A 77 -16.19 5.17 0.85
N HIS A 78 -16.72 4.18 0.13
CA HIS A 78 -17.33 4.38 -1.20
C HIS A 78 -18.65 3.62 -1.35
N SER A 79 -19.40 3.88 -2.43
CA SER A 79 -20.67 3.19 -2.67
C SER A 79 -20.47 1.77 -3.22
N PRO A 80 -21.45 0.85 -3.00
CA PRO A 80 -21.43 -0.48 -3.59
C PRO A 80 -21.37 -0.48 -5.12
N GLN A 81 -21.96 0.52 -5.78
CA GLN A 81 -21.93 0.66 -7.24
C GLN A 81 -20.50 0.90 -7.73
N VAL A 82 -19.76 1.82 -7.09
CA VAL A 82 -18.35 2.09 -7.41
C VAL A 82 -17.50 0.85 -7.12
N HIS A 83 -17.77 0.19 -6.00
CA HIS A 83 -17.03 -0.99 -5.58
C HIS A 83 -17.19 -2.17 -6.55
N LEU A 84 -18.42 -2.52 -6.93
CA LEU A 84 -18.65 -3.61 -7.88
C LEU A 84 -18.02 -3.31 -9.25
N GLY A 85 -18.06 -2.06 -9.72
CA GLY A 85 -17.37 -1.67 -10.95
C GLY A 85 -15.86 -1.93 -10.93
N LEU A 86 -15.22 -1.82 -9.76
CA LEU A 86 -13.78 -2.04 -9.58
C LEU A 86 -13.41 -3.49 -9.25
N TYR A 87 -14.24 -4.19 -8.46
CA TYR A 87 -13.86 -5.46 -7.82
C TYR A 87 -14.73 -6.66 -8.23
N ALA A 88 -15.74 -6.50 -9.08
CA ALA A 88 -16.62 -7.60 -9.49
C ALA A 88 -15.83 -8.80 -10.03
N HIS A 89 -14.74 -8.56 -10.76
CA HIS A 89 -13.89 -9.63 -11.26
C HIS A 89 -13.29 -10.49 -10.14
N VAL A 90 -12.91 -9.93 -8.99
CA VAL A 90 -12.39 -10.73 -7.85
C VAL A 90 -13.50 -11.47 -7.10
N VAL A 91 -14.69 -10.88 -7.06
CA VAL A 91 -15.86 -11.51 -6.43
C VAL A 91 -16.30 -12.73 -7.23
N LEU A 92 -16.20 -12.65 -8.56
CA LEU A 92 -16.63 -13.69 -9.50
C LEU A 92 -15.52 -14.70 -9.81
N ASP A 93 -14.28 -14.21 -9.98
CA ASP A 93 -13.08 -14.99 -10.24
C ASP A 93 -12.15 -14.89 -9.03
N ARG A 94 -12.16 -15.97 -8.24
CA ARG A 94 -11.33 -16.11 -7.02
C ARG A 94 -9.94 -16.67 -7.33
N SER A 95 -9.54 -16.74 -8.60
CA SER A 95 -8.19 -17.17 -8.95
C SER A 95 -7.16 -16.19 -8.37
N GLU A 96 -6.12 -16.74 -7.75
CA GLU A 96 -5.03 -15.91 -7.23
C GLU A 96 -4.13 -15.46 -8.38
N VAL A 97 -3.59 -14.23 -8.26
CA VAL A 97 -2.56 -13.74 -9.17
C VAL A 97 -1.32 -14.62 -9.05
N GLU A 98 -0.96 -15.30 -10.12
CA GLU A 98 0.26 -16.10 -10.18
C GLU A 98 1.49 -15.17 -10.14
N HIS A 99 2.09 -15.06 -8.95
CA HIS A 99 3.14 -14.10 -8.66
C HIS A 99 4.33 -14.21 -9.63
N ALA A 100 4.72 -15.43 -10.00
CA ALA A 100 5.79 -15.67 -10.97
C ALA A 100 5.45 -15.10 -12.36
N ALA A 101 4.22 -15.29 -12.83
CA ALA A 101 3.76 -14.77 -14.11
C ALA A 101 3.67 -13.23 -14.11
N MET A 102 3.23 -12.63 -12.99
CA MET A 102 3.20 -11.17 -12.83
C MET A 102 4.61 -10.56 -12.89
N LEU A 103 5.57 -11.13 -12.16
CA LEU A 103 6.97 -10.68 -12.18
C LEU A 103 7.60 -10.80 -13.57
N ALA A 104 7.26 -11.86 -14.33
CA ALA A 104 7.74 -12.04 -15.69
C ALA A 104 7.22 -10.93 -16.63
N ARG A 105 5.94 -10.55 -16.51
CA ARG A 105 5.32 -9.47 -17.29
C ARG A 105 5.92 -8.10 -16.96
N ASP A 106 6.13 -7.79 -15.69
CA ASP A 106 6.76 -6.53 -15.28
C ASP A 106 8.19 -6.39 -15.83
N ARG A 107 8.96 -7.48 -15.79
CA ARG A 107 10.30 -7.55 -16.40
C ARG A 107 10.28 -7.26 -17.90
N GLN A 108 9.24 -7.71 -18.60
CA GLN A 108 9.08 -7.50 -20.04
C GLN A 108 8.56 -6.10 -20.39
N ALA A 109 7.71 -5.52 -19.54
CA ALA A 109 7.10 -4.21 -19.77
C ALA A 109 8.02 -3.03 -19.39
N ARG A 110 9.05 -3.28 -18.56
CA ARG A 110 9.98 -2.24 -18.13
C ARG A 110 10.92 -1.82 -19.27
N PRO A 111 10.89 -0.55 -19.73
CA PRO A 111 11.83 -0.08 -20.74
C PRO A 111 13.27 -0.17 -20.23
N PRO A 112 14.28 -0.33 -21.13
CA PRO A 112 15.67 -0.45 -20.72
C PRO A 112 16.07 0.76 -19.89
N VAL A 113 16.57 0.49 -18.68
CA VAL A 113 17.06 1.53 -17.77
C VAL A 113 18.27 2.18 -18.46
N ARG A 114 18.14 3.45 -18.85
CA ARG A 114 19.26 4.20 -19.43
C ARG A 114 20.42 4.19 -18.42
N PRO A 115 21.63 3.76 -18.80
CA PRO A 115 22.74 3.75 -17.86
C PRO A 115 23.02 5.17 -17.36
N LEU A 116 23.20 5.32 -16.04
CA LEU A 116 23.72 6.56 -15.47
C LEU A 116 25.08 6.84 -16.13
N LYS A 117 25.24 8.04 -16.68
CA LYS A 117 26.53 8.49 -17.21
C LYS A 117 27.54 8.47 -16.06
N THR A 118 28.50 7.55 -16.10
CA THR A 118 29.65 7.56 -15.21
C THR A 118 30.48 8.81 -15.54
N ALA A 119 30.43 9.84 -14.70
CA ALA A 119 31.44 10.87 -14.73
C ALA A 119 32.72 10.28 -14.13
N MET A 120 33.62 9.78 -15.00
CA MET A 120 35.01 9.56 -14.63
C MET A 120 35.67 10.93 -14.43
N ALA A 121 35.72 11.38 -13.18
CA ALA A 121 36.76 12.28 -12.73
C ALA A 121 37.91 11.42 -12.20
N LEU A 122 39.07 11.45 -12.86
CA LEU A 122 40.37 11.18 -12.25
C LEU A 122 41.49 11.78 -13.13
N ALA A 123 42.02 12.90 -12.65
CA ALA A 123 43.42 13.35 -12.61
C ALA A 123 44.36 13.15 -13.82
N GLY A 124 45.04 14.25 -14.21
CA GLY A 124 46.27 14.22 -14.99
C GLY A 124 46.82 15.60 -15.35
N VAL A 125 47.66 16.17 -14.47
CA VAL A 125 48.88 16.97 -14.73
C VAL A 125 48.93 17.82 -16.01
N PHE A 126 48.78 19.15 -15.87
CA PHE A 126 49.78 20.20 -16.13
C PHE A 126 49.23 21.55 -15.66
#